data_AF-A0A4P1JRJ3-F1
#
_entry.id   AF-A0A4P1JRJ3-F1
#
_cell.length_a   1.000
_cell.length_b   1.000
_cell.length_c   1.000
_cell.angle_alpha   90.00
_cell.angle_beta   90.00
_cell.angle_gamma   90.00
#
_symmetry.space_group_name_H-M   'P 1'
#
loop_
_entity.id
_entity.type
_entity.pdbx_description
1 polymer ?
#
loop_
_entity_poly.entity_id
_entity_poly.type
_entity_poly.pdbx_seq_one_letter_code
_entity_poly.pdbx_strand_id
1 'polypeptide(L)' 'MQTAVILRVSRAAAMGEPHVWYEYALLVNNQIERQSPHMMATAESAARFARQQGHVPSGDIIDIQLGAAAAPRPSRAIA' A
#
# COMPACT_ATOMS: atom_id res chain seq x y z
N MET A 1 4.54 -12.64 17.83
CA MET A 1 3.45 -12.20 16.92
C MET A 1 3.96 -11.01 16.15
N GLN A 2 3.74 -10.97 14.83
CA GLN A 2 4.25 -9.91 13.96
C GLN A 2 3.23 -8.80 13.83
N THR A 3 3.67 -7.56 13.99
CA THR A 3 2.82 -6.37 13.91
C THR A 3 2.54 -6.02 12.45
N ALA A 4 1.27 -5.77 12.13
CA ALA A 4 0.84 -5.27 10.85
C ALA A 4 0.43 -3.80 10.96
N VAL A 5 0.79 -3.00 9.97
CA VAL A 5 0.33 -1.62 9.79
C VAL A 5 -0.62 -1.57 8.59
N ILE A 6 -1.53 -0.61 8.60
CA ILE A 6 -2.45 -0.42 7.48
C ILE A 6 -1.89 0.68 6.58
N LEU A 7 -1.85 0.43 5.28
CA LEU A 7 -1.43 1.39 4.28
C LEU A 7 -2.67 1.93 3.58
N ARG A 8 -2.83 3.26 3.58
CA ARG A 8 -3.79 3.97 2.73
C ARG A 8 -3.06 4.39 1.46
N VAL A 9 -3.32 3.68 0.38
CA VAL A 9 -2.63 3.90 -0.89
C VAL A 9 -3.52 4.75 -1.78
N SER A 10 -3.04 5.96 -2.07
CA SER A 10 -3.69 6.90 -2.97
C SER A 10 -2.91 6.91 -4.28
N ARG A 11 -3.57 6.71 -5.42
CA ARG A 11 -2.97 6.85 -6.75
C ARG A 11 -3.58 8.05 -7.45
N ALA A 12 -2.71 9.00 -7.80
CA ALA A 12 -3.11 10.15 -8.59
C ALA A 12 -3.53 9.66 -10.00
N ALA A 13 -4.79 9.89 -10.37
CA ALA A 13 -5.26 9.69 -11.72
C ALA A 13 -4.89 10.93 -12.56
N ALA A 14 -4.33 10.73 -13.75
CA ALA A 14 -3.98 11.83 -14.66
C ALA A 14 -5.23 12.53 -15.24
N MET A 15 -6.34 11.80 -15.36
CA MET A 15 -7.68 12.31 -15.63
C MET A 15 -8.69 11.46 -14.86
N GLY A 16 -9.34 12.01 -13.84
CA GLY A 16 -10.34 11.33 -13.02
C GLY A 16 -10.13 11.48 -11.51
N GLU A 17 -10.97 10.79 -10.73
CA GLU A 17 -10.88 10.78 -9.27
C GLU A 17 -9.67 9.97 -8.78
N PRO A 18 -8.99 10.41 -7.70
CA PRO A 18 -7.89 9.66 -7.13
C PRO A 18 -8.39 8.30 -6.63
N HIS A 19 -7.72 7.24 -7.06
CA HIS A 19 -8.04 5.90 -6.59
C HIS A 19 -7.39 5.69 -5.22
N VAL A 20 -8.20 5.47 -4.20
CA VAL A 20 -7.73 5.16 -2.84
C VAL A 20 -8.12 3.74 -2.50
N TRP A 21 -7.16 2.96 -2.02
CA TRP A 21 -7.41 1.64 -1.47
C TRP A 21 -6.53 1.39 -0.25
N TYR A 22 -6.85 0.35 0.51
CA TYR A 22 -6.17 -0.03 1.73
C TYR A 22 -5.49 -1.38 1.57
N GLU A 23 -4.33 -1.53 2.18
CA GLU A 23 -3.57 -2.77 2.27
C GLU A 23 -3.04 -2.93 3.69
N TYR A 24 -2.65 -4.15 4.08
CA TYR A 24 -1.82 -4.32 5.26
C TYR A 24 -0.35 -4.54 4.85
N ALA A 25 0.57 -4.12 5.70
CA ALA A 25 1.98 -4.41 5.57
C ALA A 25 2.53 -4.84 6.92
N LEU A 26 3.62 -5.59 6.92
CA LEU A 26 4.27 -6.05 8.14
C LEU A 26 5.33 -5.05 8.56
N LEU A 27 5.42 -4.81 9.85
CA LEU A 27 6.52 -4.05 10.44
C LEU A 27 7.63 -5.03 10.80
N VAL A 28 8.72 -5.02 10.04
CA VAL A 28 9.86 -5.94 10.20
C VAL A 28 11.12 -5.10 10.32
N ASN A 29 11.85 -5.21 11.44
CA ASN A 29 13.06 -4.42 11.69
C ASN A 29 12.86 -2.91 11.47
N ASN A 30 11.71 -2.38 11.90
CA ASN A 30 11.32 -0.98 11.70
C ASN A 30 11.18 -0.57 10.22
N GLN A 31 11.04 -1.53 9.31
CA GLN A 31 10.74 -1.35 7.90
C GLN A 31 9.35 -1.91 7.58
N ILE A 32 8.69 -1.30 6.61
CA ILE A 32 7.36 -1.70 6.15
C ILE A 32 7.53 -2.67 4.99
N GLU A 33 7.18 -3.93 5.20
CA GLU A 33 7.14 -4.95 4.16
C GLU A 33 5.70 -5.15 3.67
N ARG A 34 5.42 -4.69 2.45
CA ARG A 34 4.14 -4.93 1.79
C ARG A 34 4.01 -6.40 1.42
N GLN A 35 3.15 -7.08 2.16
CA GLN A 35 2.86 -8.50 1.98
C GLN A 35 1.46 -8.74 1.42
N SER A 36 0.60 -7.71 1.40
CA SER A 36 -0.79 -7.83 0.95
C SER A 36 -0.93 -7.63 -0.56
N PRO A 37 -1.26 -8.66 -1.35
CA PRO A 37 -1.57 -8.49 -2.78
C PRO A 37 -2.99 -7.96 -3.02
N HIS A 38 -3.78 -7.78 -1.95
CA HIS A 38 -5.20 -7.44 -2.05
C HIS A 38 -5.46 -5.96 -1.76
N MET A 39 -6.11 -5.31 -2.73
CA MET A 39 -6.67 -3.97 -2.58
C MET A 39 -8.00 -4.06 -1.81
N MET A 40 -8.14 -3.30 -0.73
CA MET A 40 -9.35 -3.27 0.10
C MET A 40 -9.98 -1.90 0.13
N ALA A 41 -11.30 -1.86 0.29
CA ALA A 41 -12.05 -0.61 0.30
C ALA A 41 -11.90 0.19 1.60
N THR A 42 -11.57 -0.46 2.73
CA THR A 42 -11.48 0.20 4.04
C THR A 42 -10.29 -0.29 4.87
N ALA A 43 -9.80 0.56 5.77
CA ALA A 43 -8.76 0.23 6.73
C ALA A 43 -9.17 -0.92 7.67
N GLU A 44 -10.45 -0.99 8.06
CA GLU A 44 -10.98 -2.08 8.87
C GLU A 44 -10.92 -3.43 8.15
N SER A 45 -11.18 -3.45 6.84
CA SER A 45 -11.06 -4.67 6.03
C SER A 45 -9.61 -5.15 5.99
N ALA A 46 -8.66 -4.22 5.84
CA ALA A 46 -7.23 -4.51 5.89
C ALA A 46 -6.76 -5.02 7.25
N ALA A 47 -7.24 -4.41 8.34
CA ALA A 47 -6.95 -4.86 9.70
C ALA A 47 -7.55 -6.24 9.99
N ARG A 48 -8.77 -6.50 9.51
CA ARG A 48 -9.42 -7.81 9.63
C ARG A 48 -8.65 -8.87 8.87
N PHE A 49 -8.18 -8.57 7.66
CA PHE A 49 -7.40 -9.50 6.86
C PHE A 49 -6.02 -9.78 7.49
N ALA A 50 -5.34 -8.76 8.01
CA ALA A 50 -4.10 -8.94 8.77
C ALA A 50 -4.29 -9.92 9.95
N ARG A 51 -5.42 -9.80 10.68
CA ARG A 51 -5.78 -10.75 11.75
C ARG A 51 -6.03 -12.16 11.23
N GLN A 52 -6.70 -12.32 10.09
CA GLN A 52 -6.92 -13.62 9.46
C GLN A 52 -5.62 -14.32 9.07
N GLN A 53 -4.58 -13.55 8.74
CA GLN A 53 -3.23 -14.07 8.45
C GLN A 53 -2.39 -14.31 9.72
N GLY A 54 -2.94 -14.06 10.92
CA GLY A 54 -2.24 -14.27 12.19
C GLY A 54 -1.37 -13.09 12.65
N HIS A 55 -1.56 -11.90 12.07
CA HIS A 55 -0.85 -10.68 12.44
C HIS A 55 -1.68 -9.78 13.37
N VAL A 56 -0.98 -8.95 14.15
CA VAL A 56 -1.63 -8.00 15.07
C VAL A 56 -1.61 -6.61 14.42
N PRO A 57 -2.77 -6.05 14.02
CA PRO A 57 -2.81 -4.69 13.49
C PRO A 57 -2.49 -3.68 14.58
N SER A 58 -1.51 -2.80 14.32
CA SER A 58 -1.05 -1.73 15.22
C SER A 58 -2.12 -0.66 15.46
N GLY A 59 -3.07 -0.52 14.52
CA GLY A 59 -4.03 0.60 14.49
C GLY A 59 -3.50 1.82 13.73
N ASP A 60 -2.20 1.88 13.48
CA ASP A 60 -1.58 2.90 12.64
C ASP A 60 -2.00 2.75 11.16
N ILE A 61 -2.34 3.90 10.57
CA ILE A 61 -2.63 4.05 9.15
C ILE A 61 -1.55 4.95 8.54
N ILE A 62 -0.83 4.42 7.56
CA ILE A 62 0.25 5.10 6.87
C ILE A 62 -0.24 5.48 5.47
N ASP A 63 -0.23 6.76 5.16
CA ASP A 63 -0.62 7.26 3.84
C ASP A 63 0.53 7.11 2.84
N ILE A 64 0.24 6.51 1.69
CA ILE A 64 1.18 6.31 0.59
C ILE A 64 0.57 6.92 -0.66
N GLN A 65 1.16 7.99 -1.15
CA GLN A 65 0.83 8.54 -2.46
C GLN A 65 1.69 7.86 -3.54
N LEU A 66 1.06 7.01 -4.34
CA LEU A 66 1.65 6.58 -5.61
C LEU A 66 1.54 7.76 -6.59
N GLY A 67 2.69 8.28 -7.01
CA GLY A 67 2.76 9.23 -8.11
C GLY A 67 2.14 8.64 -9.37
N ALA A 68 1.62 9.49 -10.26
CA ALA A 68 1.30 9.07 -11.62
C ALA A 68 2.53 8.34 -12.16
N ALA A 69 2.36 7.10 -12.63
CA ALA A 69 3.46 6.31 -13.16
C ALA A 69 4.24 7.20 -14.11
N ALA A 70 5.46 7.59 -13.72
CA ALA A 70 6.33 8.36 -14.59
C ALA A 70 6.41 7.53 -15.88
N ALA A 71 6.01 8.15 -16.99
CA ALA A 71 6.01 7.53 -18.30
C ALA A 71 7.33 6.75 -18.49
N PRO A 72 7.31 5.59 -19.17
CA PRO A 72 8.53 4.85 -19.46
C PRO A 72 9.55 5.84 -20.04
N ARG A 73 10.65 6.04 -19.32
CA ARG A 73 11.73 6.93 -19.77
C ARG A 73 12.08 6.48 -21.19
N PRO A 74 12.08 7.37 -22.20
CA PRO A 74 12.55 6.98 -23.52
C PRO A 74 13.99 6.50 -23.34
N SER A 75 14.21 5.21 -23.59
CA SER A 75 15.54 4.63 -23.72
C SER A 75 16.27 5.48 -24.74
N ARG A 76 17.19 6.32 -24.26
CA ARG A 76 17.99 7.16 -25.12
C ARG A 76 18.86 6.22 -25.95
N ALA A 77 18.47 5.98 -27.20
CA ALA A 77 19.29 5.29 -28.16
C ALA A 77 20.60 6.10 -28.27
N ILE A 78 21.69 5.47 -27.84
CA ILE A 78 23.03 5.96 -28.10
C ILE A 78 23.30 5.55 -29.55
N ALA A 79 23.62 6.56 -30.36
CA ALA A 79 23.85 6.47 -31.79
C ALA A 79 24.97 5.48 -32.17
#